data_AF-A0A2E7F1F3-F1
#
_entry.id   AF-A0A2E7F1F3-F1
#
_cell.length_a   1.000
_cell.length_b   1.000
_cell.length_c   1.000
_cell.angle_alpha   90.00
_cell.angle_beta   90.00
_cell.angle_gamma   90.00
#
_symmetry.space_group_name_H-M   'P 1'
#
loop_
_entity.id
_entity.type
_entity.pdbx_description
1 polymer ?
#
loop_
_entity_poly.entity_id
_entity_poly.type
_entity_poly.pdbx_seq_one_letter_code
_entity_poly.pdbx_strand_id
1 'polypeptide(L)'
;MRSTGTIAFSVLILLVGGAAGFGVSRLVPDTASDAPQTPAGSQASAGELNGMRMLEDLQCVRGEYKRIVVRGEEDGFSSSGDEAIARSPLHDFMENRFGRQGAVGIDRSYDDGRLDQVLLDSLVLPSNVANGVIALNIRERSIPRNDTITIGDLFTKVQLGHAHVETFSRIGVEDTSPWQQEGNLIFARLRDLAFAEGVNQEGQAVPANYSNLLDWIRGAQNWRSIEYAISEDTMVDFVGVAVCLEPDTSSGTTFLATPIPNTDEFVRLGCSDPQGNSLCNPYVGDTQCSTELPLACLHEEFRSVPEGLVAENLQGAWTGASINFTEPVAGDLIDTQSDGHALCQASFGADWRMVNIHDGLMIDEILGMGRLESSTPVWVDSQNQRYGNCWKLDEAGGAR
;
A
#
# COMPACT_ATOMS: atom_id res chain seq x y z
N MET A 1 -14.52 30.88 -55.73
CA MET A 1 -14.42 29.40 -55.75
C MET A 1 -13.09 29.00 -55.12
N ARG A 2 -13.08 28.72 -53.82
CA ARG A 2 -11.91 28.20 -53.11
C ARG A 2 -12.12 26.70 -52.91
N SER A 3 -11.18 25.92 -53.42
CA SER A 3 -11.11 24.46 -53.30
C SER A 3 -10.52 24.11 -51.94
N THR A 4 -11.24 23.31 -51.15
CA THR A 4 -10.74 22.69 -49.92
C THR A 4 -10.32 21.26 -50.25
N GLY A 5 -9.01 21.02 -50.23
CA GLY A 5 -8.41 19.69 -50.38
C GLY A 5 -8.53 18.88 -49.09
N THR A 6 -8.88 17.61 -49.24
CA THR A 6 -8.97 16.60 -48.18
C THR A 6 -7.59 15.96 -48.01
N ILE A 7 -7.04 15.98 -46.79
CA ILE A 7 -5.78 15.30 -46.45
C ILE A 7 -6.15 13.96 -45.82
N ALA A 8 -5.77 12.86 -46.46
CA ALA A 8 -5.87 11.50 -45.91
C ALA A 8 -4.56 11.16 -45.17
N PHE A 9 -4.67 10.79 -43.90
CA PHE A 9 -3.56 10.23 -43.13
C PHE A 9 -3.59 8.69 -43.25
N SER A 10 -2.56 8.11 -43.86
CA SER A 10 -2.29 6.67 -43.81
C SER A 10 -1.40 6.38 -42.60
N VAL A 11 -1.88 5.55 -41.67
CA VAL A 11 -1.10 5.03 -40.55
C VAL A 11 -0.40 3.75 -40.99
N LEU A 12 0.93 3.78 -41.00
CA LEU A 12 1.80 2.63 -41.26
C LEU A 12 2.14 1.98 -39.90
N ILE A 13 1.64 0.77 -39.66
CA ILE A 13 1.97 -0.03 -38.47
C ILE A 13 3.27 -0.79 -38.75
N LEU A 14 4.33 -0.45 -38.02
CA LEU A 14 5.61 -1.16 -37.98
C LEU A 14 5.61 -2.12 -36.79
N LEU A 15 5.56 -3.42 -37.06
CA LEU A 15 5.77 -4.48 -36.08
C LEU A 15 7.28 -4.62 -35.84
N VAL A 16 7.74 -4.24 -34.65
CA VAL A 16 9.07 -4.61 -34.14
C VAL A 16 8.86 -5.55 -32.96
N GLY A 17 9.26 -6.81 -33.16
CA GLY A 17 9.32 -7.81 -32.09
C GLY A 17 10.59 -7.62 -31.26
N GLY A 18 10.41 -7.53 -29.95
CA GLY A 18 11.48 -7.60 -28.96
C GLY A 18 10.93 -8.24 -27.70
N ALA A 19 11.36 -9.47 -27.42
CA ALA A 19 11.04 -10.18 -26.18
C ALA A 19 11.95 -9.66 -25.08
N ALA A 20 11.36 -9.04 -24.05
CA ALA A 20 11.99 -8.76 -22.77
C ALA A 20 11.11 -9.40 -21.68
N GLY A 21 11.73 -10.16 -20.79
CA GLY A 21 11.06 -10.87 -19.70
C GLY A 21 10.37 -9.90 -18.75
N PHE A 22 9.06 -10.06 -18.59
CA PHE A 22 8.28 -9.33 -17.61
C PHE A 22 8.25 -10.13 -16.30
N GLY A 23 8.73 -9.52 -15.21
CA GLY A 23 8.42 -9.98 -13.86
C GLY A 23 6.91 -9.95 -13.65
N VAL A 24 6.33 -11.07 -13.24
CA VAL A 24 4.89 -11.21 -13.05
C VAL A 24 4.50 -10.44 -11.79
N SER A 25 3.98 -9.23 -11.96
CA SER A 25 3.27 -8.52 -10.88
C SER A 25 1.85 -9.07 -10.81
N ARG A 26 1.53 -9.87 -9.78
CA ARG A 26 0.14 -10.21 -9.46
C ARG A 26 -0.46 -9.09 -8.63
N LEU A 27 -1.36 -8.31 -9.23
CA LEU A 27 -2.33 -7.50 -8.49
C LEU A 27 -3.41 -8.46 -8.01
N VAL A 28 -3.47 -8.72 -6.71
CA VAL A 28 -4.57 -9.48 -6.09
C VAL A 28 -5.53 -8.45 -5.51
N PRO A 29 -6.70 -8.19 -6.13
CA PRO A 29 -7.74 -7.39 -5.50
C PRO A 29 -8.32 -8.20 -4.33
N ASP A 30 -8.28 -7.63 -3.12
CA ASP A 30 -9.01 -8.17 -1.97
C ASP A 30 -10.51 -8.04 -2.26
N THR A 31 -11.15 -9.16 -2.57
CA THR A 31 -12.61 -9.29 -2.57
C THR A 31 -13.03 -9.83 -1.22
N ALA A 32 -13.83 -9.05 -0.49
CA ALA A 32 -14.48 -9.51 0.72
C ALA A 32 -15.65 -10.46 0.37
N SER A 33 -15.62 -11.64 1.00
CA SER A 33 -16.66 -12.68 1.18
C SER A 33 -17.31 -13.34 -0.05
N ASP A 34 -16.90 -14.57 -0.32
CA ASP A 34 -17.79 -15.75 -0.25
C ASP A 34 -16.93 -17.04 -0.21
N ALA A 35 -17.14 -17.87 0.81
CA ALA A 35 -16.33 -19.07 1.06
C ALA A 35 -16.71 -20.22 0.10
N PRO A 36 -15.80 -20.72 -0.75
CA PRO A 36 -16.02 -21.96 -1.49
C PRO A 36 -15.50 -23.14 -0.66
N GLN A 37 -16.32 -24.20 -0.61
CA GLN A 37 -16.01 -25.47 0.03
C GLN A 37 -14.72 -26.09 -0.58
N THR A 38 -13.83 -26.50 0.32
CA THR A 38 -12.54 -27.13 0.04
C THR A 38 -12.71 -28.49 -0.66
N PRO A 39 -12.03 -28.78 -1.78
CA PRO A 39 -11.87 -30.14 -2.26
C PRO A 39 -10.85 -30.87 -1.39
N ALA A 40 -11.16 -32.12 -1.07
CA ALA A 40 -10.32 -33.01 -0.29
C ALA A 40 -9.01 -33.38 -1.01
N GLY A 41 -7.90 -33.31 -0.27
CA GLY A 41 -6.85 -34.32 -0.32
C GLY A 41 -5.63 -34.05 -1.21
N SER A 42 -4.75 -33.16 -0.75
CA SER A 42 -3.31 -33.32 -0.89
C SER A 42 -2.72 -33.13 0.51
N GLN A 43 -2.10 -34.18 1.05
CA GLN A 43 -1.43 -34.10 2.35
C GLN A 43 -0.17 -33.27 2.19
N ALA A 44 -0.25 -31.98 2.51
CA ALA A 44 0.92 -31.15 2.77
C ALA A 44 1.65 -31.74 3.99
N SER A 45 2.93 -32.07 3.81
CA SER A 45 3.81 -32.46 4.90
C SER A 45 3.90 -31.33 5.91
N ALA A 46 3.53 -31.61 7.15
CA ALA A 46 3.79 -30.74 8.29
C ALA A 46 5.31 -30.59 8.46
N GLY A 47 5.88 -29.44 8.08
CA GLY A 47 7.29 -29.15 8.32
C GLY A 47 7.93 -28.07 7.44
N GLU A 48 7.32 -27.65 6.32
CA GLU A 48 7.85 -26.55 5.51
C GLU A 48 7.23 -25.23 5.96
N LEU A 49 8.00 -24.49 6.76
CA LEU A 49 7.79 -23.06 6.94
C LEU A 49 8.00 -22.41 5.57
N ASN A 50 6.90 -22.05 4.94
CA ASN A 50 6.90 -21.43 3.62
C ASN A 50 7.04 -19.92 3.81
N GLY A 51 8.21 -19.38 3.49
CA GLY A 51 8.51 -17.96 3.52
C GLY A 51 7.62 -17.16 2.58
N MET A 52 7.12 -17.73 1.47
CA MET A 52 6.07 -17.09 0.67
C MET A 52 4.79 -16.87 1.48
N ARG A 53 4.39 -17.82 2.33
CA ARG A 53 3.25 -17.67 3.24
C ARG A 53 3.46 -16.53 4.22
N MET A 54 4.68 -16.31 4.74
CA MET A 54 4.97 -15.14 5.59
C MET A 54 4.68 -13.82 4.85
N LEU A 55 5.03 -13.74 3.57
CA LEU A 55 4.75 -12.57 2.72
C LEU A 55 3.25 -12.43 2.41
N GLU A 56 2.55 -13.54 2.16
CA GLU A 56 1.12 -13.57 1.88
C GLU A 56 0.26 -13.25 3.10
N ASP A 57 0.69 -13.69 4.29
CA ASP A 57 -0.01 -13.50 5.56
C ASP A 57 0.05 -12.03 6.03
N LEU A 58 0.90 -11.18 5.45
CA LEU A 58 0.87 -9.73 5.68
C LEU A 58 -0.53 -9.18 5.40
N GLN A 59 -1.16 -8.64 6.43
CA GLN A 59 -2.45 -7.96 6.36
C GLN A 59 -2.22 -6.46 6.25
N CYS A 60 -2.77 -5.86 5.20
CA CYS A 60 -2.75 -4.42 5.01
C CYS A 60 -4.00 -3.79 5.64
N VAL A 61 -3.90 -2.51 6.00
CA VAL A 61 -5.07 -1.78 6.46
C VAL A 61 -6.03 -1.63 5.28
N ARG A 62 -7.33 -1.66 5.56
CA ARG A 62 -8.38 -1.47 4.56
C ARG A 62 -8.14 -0.18 3.76
N GLY A 63 -8.18 -0.31 2.44
CA GLY A 63 -7.87 0.77 1.49
C GLY A 63 -6.41 0.82 1.04
N GLU A 64 -5.49 0.11 1.70
CA GLU A 64 -4.14 -0.09 1.17
C GLU A 64 -4.11 -1.26 0.18
N TYR A 65 -3.13 -1.25 -0.73
CA TYR A 65 -2.90 -2.34 -1.67
C TYR A 65 -1.71 -3.19 -1.23
N LYS A 66 -1.86 -4.51 -1.23
CA LYS A 66 -0.72 -5.41 -0.99
C LYS A 66 0.05 -5.65 -2.29
N ARG A 67 1.37 -5.54 -2.20
CA ARG A 67 2.29 -5.93 -3.28
C ARG A 67 3.38 -6.83 -2.72
N ILE A 68 3.60 -7.96 -3.39
CA ILE A 68 4.67 -8.91 -3.07
C ILE A 68 5.67 -8.89 -4.23
N VAL A 69 6.96 -8.75 -3.92
CA VAL A 69 8.07 -8.79 -4.88
C VAL A 69 9.06 -9.83 -4.39
N VAL A 70 9.44 -10.76 -5.27
CA VAL A 70 10.29 -11.92 -4.94
C VAL A 70 11.41 -12.04 -5.96
N ARG A 71 12.58 -12.48 -5.48
CA ARG A 71 13.73 -12.93 -6.25
C ARG A 71 14.12 -14.33 -5.79
N GLY A 72 14.61 -15.16 -6.70
CA GLY A 72 14.75 -16.60 -6.50
C GLY A 72 13.41 -17.33 -6.53
N GLU A 73 13.45 -18.65 -6.36
CA GLU A 73 12.29 -19.51 -6.19
C GLU A 73 12.33 -20.13 -4.79
N GLU A 74 11.16 -20.31 -4.16
CA GLU A 74 11.10 -21.05 -2.89
C GLU A 74 10.89 -22.54 -3.21
N ASP A 75 11.99 -23.25 -3.47
CA ASP A 75 11.95 -24.65 -3.95
C ASP A 75 12.79 -25.62 -3.12
N GLY A 76 13.34 -25.15 -1.99
CA GLY A 76 14.09 -25.97 -1.05
C GLY A 76 15.58 -26.02 -1.37
N PHE A 77 16.10 -24.93 -1.91
CA PHE A 77 17.47 -24.74 -2.36
C PHE A 77 17.87 -25.65 -3.52
N SER A 78 16.98 -25.85 -4.48
CA SER A 78 17.22 -26.73 -5.60
C SER A 78 18.09 -26.04 -6.64
N SER A 79 19.23 -26.66 -6.95
CA SER A 79 20.06 -26.20 -8.07
C SER A 79 19.43 -26.46 -9.45
N SER A 80 18.15 -26.86 -9.52
CA SER A 80 17.44 -27.23 -10.74
C SER A 80 16.59 -26.07 -11.25
N GLY A 81 17.23 -24.97 -11.63
CA GLY A 81 16.54 -23.78 -12.13
C GLY A 81 17.54 -22.81 -12.76
N ASP A 82 17.04 -21.90 -13.59
CA ASP A 82 17.80 -20.70 -14.00
C ASP A 82 17.29 -19.52 -13.18
N GLU A 83 17.85 -19.37 -11.99
CA GLU A 83 17.50 -18.29 -11.05
C GLU A 83 18.52 -17.17 -11.13
N ALA A 84 18.60 -16.58 -12.32
CA ALA A 84 19.48 -15.46 -12.57
C ALA A 84 19.07 -14.24 -11.73
N ILE A 85 20.08 -13.59 -11.15
CA ILE A 85 19.93 -12.30 -10.47
C ILE A 85 19.46 -11.20 -11.44
N ALA A 86 18.74 -10.21 -10.91
CA ALA A 86 18.47 -9.00 -11.68
C ALA A 86 19.69 -8.06 -11.63
N ARG A 87 20.46 -8.03 -12.73
CA ARG A 87 21.61 -7.10 -12.85
C ARG A 87 21.16 -5.66 -12.59
N SER A 88 21.80 -5.04 -11.60
CA SER A 88 21.60 -3.65 -11.19
C SER A 88 22.81 -2.79 -11.57
N PRO A 89 22.70 -1.44 -11.57
CA PRO A 89 23.85 -0.55 -11.76
C PRO A 89 24.99 -0.80 -10.77
N LEU A 90 24.67 -1.25 -9.56
CA LEU A 90 25.65 -1.68 -8.58
C LEU A 90 26.40 -2.93 -9.02
N HIS A 91 25.72 -3.87 -9.65
CA HIS A 91 26.33 -5.05 -10.22
C HIS A 91 27.41 -4.66 -11.25
N ASP A 92 27.05 -3.79 -12.20
CA ASP A 92 27.99 -3.28 -13.21
C ASP A 92 29.15 -2.51 -12.57
N PHE A 93 28.87 -1.71 -11.54
CA PHE A 93 29.91 -0.98 -10.81
C PHE A 93 30.90 -1.93 -10.12
N MET A 94 30.39 -2.92 -9.39
CA MET A 94 31.20 -3.90 -8.66
C MET A 94 32.02 -4.75 -9.62
N GLU A 95 31.44 -5.16 -10.75
CA GLU A 95 32.12 -5.92 -11.80
C GLU A 95 33.28 -5.11 -12.39
N ASN A 96 33.06 -3.84 -12.70
CA ASN A 96 34.09 -2.97 -13.24
C ASN A 96 35.22 -2.69 -12.24
N ARG A 97 34.90 -2.57 -10.95
CA ARG A 97 35.86 -2.25 -9.89
C ARG A 97 36.68 -3.47 -9.46
N PHE A 98 36.03 -4.61 -9.23
CA PHE A 98 36.62 -5.80 -8.62
C PHE A 98 36.83 -6.95 -9.60
N GLY A 99 35.98 -7.07 -10.63
CA GLY A 99 36.07 -8.14 -11.64
C GLY A 99 37.39 -8.13 -12.42
N ARG A 100 38.04 -6.97 -12.57
CA ARG A 100 39.37 -6.87 -13.19
C ARG A 100 40.51 -7.43 -12.33
N GLN A 101 40.29 -7.60 -11.03
CA GLN A 101 41.32 -8.06 -10.08
C GLN A 101 41.16 -9.55 -9.70
N GLY A 102 40.12 -10.24 -10.18
CA GLY A 102 39.91 -11.67 -9.97
C GLY A 102 39.70 -12.08 -8.50
N ALA A 103 39.39 -11.13 -7.62
CA ALA A 103 39.47 -11.31 -6.17
C ALA A 103 38.15 -11.72 -5.50
N VAL A 104 36.98 -11.47 -6.12
CA VAL A 104 35.66 -11.86 -5.57
C VAL A 104 34.71 -12.19 -6.72
N GLY A 105 34.10 -13.37 -6.70
CA GLY A 105 33.02 -13.72 -7.62
C GLY A 105 31.72 -13.05 -7.18
N ILE A 106 31.26 -12.04 -7.92
CA ILE A 106 30.01 -11.32 -7.64
C ILE A 106 28.81 -11.83 -8.45
N ASP A 107 29.06 -12.73 -9.41
CA ASP A 107 28.04 -13.27 -10.31
C ASP A 107 27.68 -14.69 -9.83
N ARG A 108 26.90 -14.75 -8.73
CA ARG A 108 26.29 -15.99 -8.24
C ARG A 108 24.76 -15.89 -8.34
N SER A 109 24.14 -16.99 -8.72
CA SER A 109 22.68 -17.13 -8.78
C SER A 109 22.12 -17.51 -7.40
N TYR A 110 20.79 -17.51 -7.28
CA TYR A 110 20.12 -18.20 -6.17
C TYR A 110 20.48 -19.70 -6.20
N ASP A 111 20.44 -20.32 -5.02
CA ASP A 111 20.85 -21.70 -4.78
C ASP A 111 22.29 -22.08 -5.11
N ASP A 112 23.11 -21.09 -5.44
CA ASP A 112 24.53 -21.29 -5.61
C ASP A 112 25.26 -21.22 -4.28
N GLY A 113 25.67 -22.39 -3.77
CA GLY A 113 26.46 -22.54 -2.56
C GLY A 113 27.96 -22.62 -2.79
N ARG A 114 28.50 -22.06 -3.89
CA ARG A 114 29.96 -21.97 -4.11
C ARG A 114 30.63 -21.09 -3.05
N LEU A 115 31.85 -21.46 -2.67
CA LEU A 115 32.64 -20.75 -1.66
C LEU A 115 33.12 -19.39 -2.20
N ASP A 116 33.24 -18.41 -1.30
CA ASP A 116 33.84 -17.10 -1.54
C ASP A 116 33.16 -16.27 -2.67
N GLN A 117 31.83 -16.40 -2.78
CA GLN A 117 31.03 -15.62 -3.73
C GLN A 117 30.02 -14.72 -3.03
N VAL A 118 29.60 -13.64 -3.69
CA VAL A 118 28.61 -12.70 -3.16
C VAL A 118 27.37 -12.70 -4.05
N LEU A 119 26.20 -12.96 -3.48
CA LEU A 119 24.91 -12.70 -4.17
C LEU A 119 24.65 -11.21 -4.08
N LEU A 120 24.49 -10.57 -5.22
CA LEU A 120 24.20 -9.15 -5.31
C LEU A 120 23.00 -8.92 -6.23
N ASP A 121 21.88 -8.53 -5.64
CA ASP A 121 20.62 -8.34 -6.37
C ASP A 121 19.83 -7.17 -5.77
N SER A 122 18.64 -6.90 -6.32
CA SER A 122 17.80 -5.80 -5.88
C SER A 122 16.29 -6.01 -6.10
N LEU A 123 15.51 -5.36 -5.26
CA LEU A 123 14.05 -5.35 -5.25
C LEU A 123 13.54 -3.92 -5.46
N VAL A 124 12.77 -3.69 -6.51
CA VAL A 124 12.19 -2.37 -6.79
C VAL A 124 10.86 -2.22 -6.07
N LEU A 125 10.77 -1.21 -5.21
CA LEU A 125 9.55 -0.88 -4.47
C LEU A 125 9.04 0.53 -4.86
N PRO A 126 7.72 0.77 -4.79
CA PRO A 126 7.18 2.11 -4.96
C PRO A 126 7.43 2.97 -3.70
N SER A 127 7.22 4.29 -3.78
CA SER A 127 7.51 5.21 -2.68
C SER A 127 6.36 5.37 -1.67
N ASN A 128 5.13 5.02 -2.05
CA ASN A 128 3.92 5.07 -1.21
C ASN A 128 3.78 3.86 -0.27
N VAL A 129 4.88 3.27 0.19
CA VAL A 129 4.84 2.14 1.13
C VAL A 129 4.43 2.63 2.51
N ALA A 130 3.32 2.11 3.04
CA ALA A 130 2.82 2.37 4.38
C ALA A 130 3.49 1.47 5.44
N ASN A 131 3.67 0.18 5.10
CA ASN A 131 4.24 -0.84 5.97
C ASN A 131 4.76 -2.01 5.12
N GLY A 132 5.55 -2.92 5.70
CA GLY A 132 5.94 -4.15 5.01
C GLY A 132 6.81 -5.08 5.85
N VAL A 133 7.05 -6.26 5.28
CA VAL A 133 7.92 -7.32 5.80
C VAL A 133 8.89 -7.76 4.70
N ILE A 134 10.14 -8.01 5.08
CA ILE A 134 11.13 -8.68 4.25
C ILE A 134 11.38 -10.08 4.81
N ALA A 135 11.51 -11.07 3.93
CA ALA A 135 11.78 -12.45 4.27
C ALA A 135 12.86 -13.02 3.33
N LEU A 136 13.74 -13.84 3.89
CA LEU A 136 14.76 -14.56 3.15
C LEU A 136 14.77 -16.01 3.64
N ASN A 137 14.90 -16.96 2.72
CA ASN A 137 15.17 -18.35 3.07
C ASN A 137 16.64 -18.65 2.76
N ILE A 138 17.43 -18.87 3.81
CA ILE A 138 18.88 -18.97 3.71
C ILE A 138 19.40 -20.24 4.39
N ARG A 139 20.48 -20.81 3.84
CA ARG A 139 21.17 -21.96 4.40
C ARG A 139 22.67 -21.75 4.40
N GLU A 140 23.23 -21.55 5.58
CA GLU A 140 24.67 -21.49 5.80
C GLU A 140 25.31 -22.87 5.59
N ARG A 141 26.46 -22.92 4.91
CA ARG A 141 27.17 -24.18 4.64
C ARG A 141 28.42 -24.39 5.51
N SER A 142 29.11 -23.32 5.91
CA SER A 142 30.35 -23.40 6.70
C SER A 142 30.17 -23.12 8.18
N ILE A 143 31.16 -23.58 8.95
CA ILE A 143 31.44 -23.16 10.31
C ILE A 143 32.89 -22.68 10.29
N PRO A 144 33.21 -21.48 10.81
CA PRO A 144 32.36 -20.56 11.58
C PRO A 144 31.33 -19.80 10.73
N ARG A 145 30.27 -19.30 11.37
CA ARG A 145 29.24 -18.44 10.74
C ARG A 145 29.72 -17.00 10.70
N ASN A 146 30.53 -16.64 9.71
CA ASN A 146 31.03 -15.27 9.51
C ASN A 146 30.33 -14.52 8.37
N ASP A 147 29.37 -15.16 7.72
CA ASP A 147 28.60 -14.61 6.62
C ASP A 147 27.85 -13.35 7.03
N THR A 148 27.68 -12.46 6.06
CA THR A 148 27.01 -11.19 6.25
C THR A 148 25.94 -11.01 5.20
N ILE A 149 24.76 -10.65 5.68
CA ILE A 149 23.69 -10.12 4.85
C ILE A 149 23.70 -8.61 5.03
N THR A 150 23.73 -7.89 3.92
CA THR A 150 23.69 -6.43 3.85
C THR A 150 22.54 -6.04 2.96
N ILE A 151 21.64 -5.17 3.43
CA ILE A 151 20.47 -4.68 2.69
C ILE A 151 20.52 -3.15 2.70
N GLY A 152 20.15 -2.46 1.61
CA GLY A 152 20.17 -1.00 1.57
C GLY A 152 20.30 -0.27 0.23
N ASP A 153 20.75 0.99 0.31
CA ASP A 153 21.27 1.82 -0.80
C ASP A 153 22.79 1.61 -0.92
N LEU A 154 23.17 0.49 -1.52
CA LEU A 154 24.56 0.08 -1.62
C LEU A 154 25.26 0.86 -2.76
N PHE A 155 24.55 1.18 -3.85
CA PHE A 155 25.09 1.87 -5.03
C PHE A 155 25.57 3.29 -4.75
N THR A 156 24.68 4.13 -4.19
CA THR A 156 24.98 5.56 -4.00
C THR A 156 26.19 5.72 -3.08
N LYS A 157 26.33 4.84 -2.08
CA LYS A 157 27.40 4.92 -1.07
C LYS A 157 28.74 4.42 -1.60
N VAL A 158 28.73 3.32 -2.36
CA VAL A 158 29.94 2.78 -2.97
C VAL A 158 30.56 3.79 -3.97
N GLN A 159 29.74 4.56 -4.69
CA GLN A 159 30.23 5.64 -5.55
C GLN A 159 30.90 6.79 -4.79
N LEU A 160 30.45 7.09 -3.57
CA LEU A 160 30.98 8.19 -2.75
C LEU A 160 32.32 7.86 -2.07
N GLY A 161 32.90 6.67 -2.31
CA GLY A 161 34.22 6.32 -1.76
C GLY A 161 34.22 6.11 -0.23
N HIS A 162 33.04 6.00 0.38
CA HIS A 162 32.92 5.54 1.75
C HIS A 162 33.07 4.02 1.75
N ALA A 163 34.17 3.52 2.30
CA ALA A 163 34.39 2.08 2.54
C ALA A 163 33.42 1.52 3.61
N HIS A 164 32.58 2.38 4.19
CA HIS A 164 31.52 2.02 5.12
C HIS A 164 30.21 1.95 4.34
N VAL A 165 29.87 0.74 3.90
CA VAL A 165 28.53 0.44 3.42
C VAL A 165 27.62 0.56 4.64
N GLU A 166 26.77 1.59 4.68
CA GLU A 166 25.69 1.68 5.67
C GLU A 166 24.83 0.43 5.49
N THR A 167 25.04 -0.52 6.38
CA THR A 167 24.42 -1.83 6.35
C THR A 167 23.12 -1.69 7.16
N PHE A 168 21.95 -1.78 6.52
CA PHE A 168 20.67 -1.56 7.20
C PHE A 168 20.38 -2.65 8.22
N SER A 169 21.00 -3.82 8.03
CA SER A 169 21.19 -4.78 9.08
C SER A 169 22.33 -5.68 8.67
N ARG A 170 23.35 -5.82 9.53
CA ARG A 170 24.34 -6.88 9.39
C ARG A 170 23.78 -8.04 10.18
N ILE A 171 23.34 -9.08 9.50
CA ILE A 171 23.09 -10.35 10.18
C ILE A 171 24.46 -10.96 10.44
N GLY A 172 25.09 -10.54 11.54
CA GLY A 172 25.89 -11.47 12.32
C GLY A 172 24.89 -12.22 13.19
N VAL A 173 25.05 -13.52 13.35
CA VAL A 173 24.22 -14.35 14.24
C VAL A 173 24.53 -14.02 15.71
N GLU A 174 24.46 -12.74 16.08
CA GLU A 174 24.61 -12.22 17.43
C GLU A 174 23.27 -11.61 17.88
N ASP A 175 22.88 -11.94 19.11
CA ASP A 175 21.53 -11.88 19.73
C ASP A 175 20.82 -10.51 19.79
N THR A 176 21.27 -9.48 19.06
CA THR A 176 20.69 -8.10 19.12
C THR A 176 20.00 -7.68 17.83
N SER A 177 19.64 -8.63 16.97
CA SER A 177 19.09 -8.36 15.64
C SER A 177 17.55 -8.21 15.67
N PRO A 178 16.94 -7.22 14.98
CA PRO A 178 15.48 -7.12 14.83
C PRO A 178 14.88 -8.25 13.96
N TRP A 179 15.73 -9.13 13.43
CA TRP A 179 15.33 -10.28 12.64
C TRP A 179 14.78 -11.39 13.52
N GLN A 180 13.69 -11.97 13.06
CA GLN A 180 13.15 -13.21 13.57
C GLN A 180 13.65 -14.36 12.69
N GLN A 181 13.93 -15.50 13.31
CA GLN A 181 14.42 -16.68 12.61
C GLN A 181 13.60 -17.91 12.98
N GLU A 182 13.13 -18.63 11.97
CA GLU A 182 12.46 -19.91 12.11
C GLU A 182 13.08 -20.93 11.14
N GLY A 183 14.01 -21.74 11.65
CA GLY A 183 14.82 -22.63 10.81
C GLY A 183 15.72 -21.83 9.86
N ASN A 184 15.50 -22.02 8.56
CA ASN A 184 16.23 -21.33 7.49
C ASN A 184 15.56 -20.01 7.08
N LEU A 185 14.32 -19.78 7.50
CA LEU A 185 13.59 -18.55 7.23
C LEU A 185 14.04 -17.46 8.21
N ILE A 186 14.47 -16.33 7.68
CA ILE A 186 14.71 -15.11 8.43
C ILE A 186 13.80 -13.99 7.91
N PHE A 187 13.25 -13.17 8.81
CA PHE A 187 12.34 -12.11 8.41
C PHE A 187 12.34 -10.94 9.40
N ALA A 188 11.95 -9.76 8.91
CA ALA A 188 11.83 -8.57 9.74
C ALA A 188 10.79 -7.61 9.15
N ARG A 189 10.14 -6.81 10.01
CA ARG A 189 9.33 -5.68 9.52
C ARG A 189 10.26 -4.58 9.03
N LEU A 190 9.92 -3.92 7.93
CA LEU A 190 10.76 -2.87 7.35
C LEU A 190 11.03 -1.72 8.34
N ARG A 191 10.06 -1.41 9.22
CA ARG A 191 10.19 -0.38 10.26
C ARG A 191 11.14 -0.76 11.40
N ASP A 192 11.40 -2.06 11.60
CA ASP A 192 12.25 -2.55 12.69
C ASP A 192 13.73 -2.63 12.24
N LEU A 193 14.00 -2.49 10.93
CA LEU A 193 15.34 -2.49 10.36
C LEU A 193 15.96 -1.08 10.43
N ALA A 194 16.55 -0.78 11.58
CA ALA A 194 17.19 0.51 11.85
C ALA A 194 18.55 0.65 11.15
N PHE A 195 18.91 1.88 10.77
CA PHE A 195 20.26 2.15 10.25
C PHE A 195 21.30 1.99 11.36
N ALA A 196 22.36 1.22 11.07
CA ALA A 196 23.58 1.34 11.85
C ALA A 196 24.13 2.77 11.68
N GLU A 197 24.49 3.44 12.77
CA GLU A 197 25.15 4.75 12.68
C GLU A 197 26.37 4.62 11.75
N GLY A 198 26.36 5.38 10.65
CA GLY A 198 27.49 5.44 9.75
C GLY A 198 28.67 6.06 10.48
N VAL A 199 29.89 5.69 10.08
CA VAL A 199 31.10 6.36 10.56
C VAL A 199 31.80 6.94 9.34
N ASN A 200 32.13 8.23 9.35
CA ASN A 200 32.87 8.84 8.24
C ASN A 200 34.33 8.35 8.21
N GLN A 201 35.08 8.76 7.18
CA GLN A 201 36.50 8.39 7.03
C GLN A 201 37.38 8.87 8.20
N GLU A 202 36.89 9.79 9.03
CA GLU A 202 37.56 10.36 10.19
C GLU A 202 37.16 9.65 11.50
N GLY A 203 36.33 8.59 11.44
CA GLY A 203 35.89 7.87 12.62
C GLY A 203 34.73 8.54 13.38
N GLN A 204 34.09 9.57 12.81
CA GLN A 204 32.97 10.29 13.43
C GLN A 204 31.64 9.67 13.04
N ALA A 205 30.72 9.54 13.99
CA ALA A 205 29.35 9.12 13.73
C ALA A 205 28.67 10.11 12.78
N VAL A 206 28.11 9.60 11.68
CA VAL A 206 27.28 10.32 10.74
C VAL A 206 25.84 9.89 11.02
N PRO A 207 24.96 10.80 11.46
CA PRO A 207 23.56 10.49 11.67
C PRO A 207 22.94 10.00 10.36
N ALA A 208 22.23 8.88 10.41
CA ALA A 208 21.42 8.45 9.28
C ALA A 208 20.30 9.49 9.05
N ASN A 209 20.06 9.86 7.78
CA ASN A 209 18.95 10.75 7.41
C ASN A 209 17.57 10.11 7.66
N TYR A 210 17.54 8.83 7.95
CA TYR A 210 16.35 8.01 8.11
C TYR A 210 16.54 7.11 9.34
N SER A 211 15.46 6.85 10.08
CA SER A 211 15.57 6.04 11.30
C SER A 211 15.58 4.53 11.00
N ASN A 212 14.88 4.11 9.94
CA ASN A 212 14.72 2.71 9.55
C ASN A 212 14.50 2.56 8.03
N LEU A 213 14.54 1.31 7.54
CA LEU A 213 14.39 1.00 6.11
C LEU A 213 13.06 1.51 5.52
N LEU A 214 11.96 1.44 6.27
CA LEU A 214 10.67 1.98 5.82
C LEU A 214 10.73 3.50 5.60
N ASP A 215 11.31 4.27 6.54
CA ASP A 215 11.47 5.72 6.39
C ASP A 215 12.32 6.07 5.16
N TRP A 216 13.37 5.28 4.89
CA TRP A 216 14.23 5.47 3.72
C TRP A 216 13.49 5.21 2.40
N ILE A 217 12.65 4.15 2.34
CA ILE A 217 11.81 3.87 1.18
C ILE A 217 10.85 5.04 0.93
N ARG A 218 10.23 5.59 1.98
CA ARG A 218 9.23 6.67 1.88
C ARG A 218 9.84 8.04 1.56
N GLY A 219 11.00 8.37 2.13
CA GLY A 219 11.68 9.65 1.90
C GLY A 219 12.36 9.76 0.54
N ALA A 220 12.44 8.66 -0.20
CA ALA A 220 12.98 8.63 -1.53
C ALA A 220 12.06 9.30 -2.56
N GLN A 221 12.57 10.34 -3.24
CA GLN A 221 11.83 11.09 -4.26
C GLN A 221 11.53 10.29 -5.55
N ASN A 222 12.08 9.08 -5.74
CA ASN A 222 11.95 8.25 -6.96
C ASN A 222 11.82 6.76 -6.59
N TRP A 223 11.48 5.89 -7.55
CA TRP A 223 11.59 4.43 -7.40
C TRP A 223 12.97 4.04 -6.90
N ARG A 224 13.03 3.32 -5.78
CA ARG A 224 14.29 2.80 -5.26
C ARG A 224 14.30 1.28 -5.28
N SER A 225 15.43 0.78 -5.75
CA SER A 225 15.82 -0.61 -5.54
C SER A 225 16.35 -0.71 -4.12
N ILE A 226 15.77 -1.59 -3.30
CA ILE A 226 16.47 -2.14 -2.15
C ILE A 226 17.52 -3.08 -2.73
N GLU A 227 18.78 -2.78 -2.53
CA GLU A 227 19.89 -3.64 -2.95
C GLU A 227 20.30 -4.51 -1.76
N TYR A 228 20.75 -5.72 -2.04
CA TYR A 228 21.31 -6.57 -0.99
C TYR A 228 22.50 -7.35 -1.50
N ALA A 229 23.45 -7.54 -0.59
CA ALA A 229 24.65 -8.32 -0.77
C ALA A 229 24.69 -9.41 0.31
N ILE A 230 24.80 -10.66 -0.09
CA ILE A 230 24.88 -11.82 0.80
C ILE A 230 26.21 -12.51 0.50
N SER A 231 27.11 -12.52 1.48
CA SER A 231 28.50 -12.95 1.28
C SER A 231 28.70 -14.46 1.49
N GLU A 232 29.88 -14.92 1.07
CA GLU A 232 30.50 -16.21 1.39
C GLU A 232 29.72 -17.44 0.89
N ASP A 233 29.38 -18.39 1.77
CA ASP A 233 28.84 -19.70 1.39
C ASP A 233 27.41 -19.96 1.89
N THR A 234 26.72 -18.90 2.30
CA THR A 234 25.28 -18.86 2.48
C THR A 234 24.56 -19.07 1.15
N MET A 235 23.85 -20.19 1.04
CA MET A 235 22.87 -20.42 -0.02
C MET A 235 21.62 -19.59 0.25
N VAL A 236 21.02 -19.07 -0.81
CA VAL A 236 19.81 -18.26 -0.75
C VAL A 236 18.83 -18.85 -1.74
N ASP A 237 17.71 -19.35 -1.21
CA ASP A 237 16.60 -19.92 -1.98
C ASP A 237 15.79 -18.76 -2.57
N PHE A 238 15.29 -17.88 -1.71
CA PHE A 238 14.63 -16.66 -2.18
C PHE A 238 14.85 -15.46 -1.24
N VAL A 239 14.63 -14.27 -1.81
CA VAL A 239 14.48 -13.01 -1.09
C VAL A 239 13.18 -12.35 -1.53
N GLY A 240 12.28 -12.09 -0.59
CA GLY A 240 11.00 -11.49 -0.89
C GLY A 240 10.59 -10.38 0.07
N VAL A 241 9.82 -9.44 -0.44
CA VAL A 241 9.26 -8.33 0.33
C VAL A 241 7.77 -8.23 0.03
N ALA A 242 6.96 -8.15 1.08
CA ALA A 242 5.55 -7.78 1.01
C ALA A 242 5.38 -6.39 1.59
N VAL A 243 4.71 -5.51 0.85
CA VAL A 243 4.42 -4.13 1.26
C VAL A 243 2.94 -3.81 1.14
N CYS A 244 2.48 -2.95 2.03
CA CYS A 244 1.19 -2.28 1.95
C CYS A 244 1.40 -0.87 1.39
N LEU A 245 0.61 -0.52 0.37
CA LEU A 245 0.74 0.72 -0.38
C LEU A 245 -0.44 1.65 -0.10
N GLU A 246 -0.15 2.91 0.24
CA GLU A 246 -1.17 3.96 0.31
C GLU A 246 -1.72 4.23 -1.10
N PRO A 247 -3.02 4.55 -1.28
CA PRO A 247 -3.55 4.93 -2.59
C PRO A 247 -2.75 6.06 -3.26
N ASP A 248 -2.54 5.95 -4.59
CA ASP A 248 -1.77 6.94 -5.36
C ASP A 248 -2.48 8.30 -5.48
N THR A 249 -3.79 8.34 -5.23
CA THR A 249 -4.63 9.54 -5.33
C THR A 249 -5.27 9.85 -3.99
N SER A 250 -5.24 11.13 -3.60
CA SER A 250 -6.02 11.63 -2.48
C SER A 250 -7.48 11.78 -2.88
N SER A 251 -8.33 10.89 -2.38
CA SER A 251 -9.75 10.82 -2.68
C SER A 251 -10.56 10.70 -1.40
N GLY A 252 -11.78 11.23 -1.44
CA GLY A 252 -12.78 11.10 -0.39
C GLY A 252 -14.01 10.38 -0.90
N THR A 253 -14.79 9.87 0.03
CA THR A 253 -16.05 9.20 -0.27
C THR A 253 -17.15 10.22 -0.48
N THR A 254 -17.97 9.99 -1.51
CA THR A 254 -19.16 10.79 -1.75
C THR A 254 -20.40 9.94 -1.77
N PHE A 255 -21.49 10.45 -1.20
CA PHE A 255 -22.81 9.87 -1.42
C PHE A 255 -23.55 10.68 -2.47
N LEU A 256 -24.43 10.01 -3.22
CA LEU A 256 -25.39 10.73 -4.05
C LEU A 256 -26.57 11.14 -3.17
N ALA A 257 -26.73 12.44 -2.95
CA ALA A 257 -27.94 13.00 -2.37
C ALA A 257 -29.04 13.02 -3.43
N THR A 258 -30.23 12.51 -3.11
CA THR A 258 -31.37 12.41 -4.01
C THR A 258 -32.67 12.82 -3.30
N PRO A 259 -33.56 13.57 -3.97
CA PRO A 259 -34.90 13.78 -3.45
C PRO A 259 -35.70 12.47 -3.50
N ILE A 260 -36.58 12.24 -2.54
CA ILE A 260 -37.51 11.11 -2.60
C ILE A 260 -38.67 11.47 -3.56
N PRO A 261 -39.07 10.58 -4.48
CA PRO A 261 -40.24 10.83 -5.31
C PRO A 261 -41.50 11.13 -4.48
N ASN A 262 -42.30 12.10 -4.93
CA ASN A 262 -43.60 12.47 -4.33
C ASN A 262 -43.54 13.14 -2.94
N THR A 263 -42.37 13.58 -2.49
CA THR A 263 -42.21 14.37 -1.27
C THR A 263 -41.00 15.29 -1.37
N ASP A 264 -41.10 16.49 -0.82
CA ASP A 264 -39.98 17.44 -0.67
C ASP A 264 -39.46 17.51 0.78
N GLU A 265 -39.97 16.63 1.64
CA GLU A 265 -39.68 16.63 3.09
C GLU A 265 -38.48 15.75 3.45
N PHE A 266 -38.06 14.86 2.56
CA PHE A 266 -37.00 13.89 2.81
C PHE A 266 -35.92 13.90 1.74
N VAL A 267 -34.70 13.64 2.19
CA VAL A 267 -33.55 13.41 1.32
C VAL A 267 -32.93 12.05 1.62
N ARG A 268 -32.53 11.37 0.56
CA ARG A 268 -31.79 10.10 0.60
C ARG A 268 -30.35 10.36 0.20
N LEU A 269 -29.40 9.92 1.01
CA LEU A 269 -27.99 9.83 0.65
C LEU A 269 -27.65 8.36 0.49
N GLY A 270 -26.98 7.99 -0.59
CA GLY A 270 -26.58 6.60 -0.76
C GLY A 270 -25.39 6.39 -1.67
N CYS A 271 -24.75 5.25 -1.46
CA CYS A 271 -23.64 4.75 -2.26
C CYS A 271 -24.10 3.82 -3.40
N SER A 272 -25.40 3.71 -3.68
CA SER A 272 -25.92 2.80 -4.70
C SER A 272 -26.89 3.50 -5.65
N ASP A 273 -26.81 3.15 -6.93
CA ASP A 273 -27.84 3.53 -7.89
C ASP A 273 -29.13 2.69 -7.69
N PRO A 274 -30.24 3.03 -8.35
CA PRO A 274 -31.47 2.24 -8.26
C PRO A 274 -31.35 0.79 -8.76
N GLN A 275 -30.26 0.44 -9.45
CA GLN A 275 -29.96 -0.92 -9.93
C GLN A 275 -29.07 -1.70 -8.95
N GLY A 276 -28.62 -1.07 -7.86
CA GLY A 276 -27.75 -1.66 -6.84
C GLY A 276 -26.26 -1.64 -7.20
N ASN A 277 -25.84 -0.86 -8.20
CA ASN A 277 -24.41 -0.68 -8.49
C ASN A 277 -23.80 0.31 -7.48
N SER A 278 -22.63 -0.02 -6.95
CA SER A 278 -21.86 0.89 -6.07
C SER A 278 -21.45 2.15 -6.84
N LEU A 279 -21.84 3.30 -6.32
CA LEU A 279 -21.51 4.64 -6.82
C LEU A 279 -20.35 5.28 -6.05
N CYS A 280 -20.00 4.75 -4.89
CA CYS A 280 -18.97 5.29 -4.02
C CYS A 280 -17.98 4.20 -3.56
N ASN A 281 -16.90 4.63 -2.91
CA ASN A 281 -15.94 3.71 -2.29
C ASN A 281 -15.49 4.22 -0.91
N PRO A 282 -16.09 3.73 0.19
CA PRO A 282 -15.79 4.22 1.53
C PRO A 282 -14.37 3.91 2.02
N TYR A 283 -13.64 3.02 1.33
CA TYR A 283 -12.33 2.54 1.78
C TYR A 283 -11.15 3.36 1.26
N VAL A 284 -11.24 3.82 0.01
CA VAL A 284 -10.18 4.60 -0.66
C VAL A 284 -10.68 5.92 -1.26
N GLY A 285 -11.96 6.22 -1.09
CA GLY A 285 -12.63 7.34 -1.73
C GLY A 285 -12.92 7.06 -3.21
N ASP A 286 -13.82 7.88 -3.75
CA ASP A 286 -14.28 7.81 -5.15
C ASP A 286 -14.13 9.15 -5.88
N THR A 287 -13.97 10.24 -5.13
CA THR A 287 -13.90 11.60 -5.66
C THR A 287 -12.62 12.28 -5.21
N GLN A 288 -11.91 12.96 -6.12
CA GLN A 288 -10.68 13.66 -5.79
C GLN A 288 -10.93 14.77 -4.77
N CYS A 289 -10.07 14.89 -3.76
CA CYS A 289 -10.26 15.84 -2.67
C CYS A 289 -10.24 17.31 -3.07
N SER A 290 -9.68 17.64 -4.23
CA SER A 290 -9.73 18.99 -4.80
C SER A 290 -11.09 19.37 -5.41
N THR A 291 -12.06 18.45 -5.45
CA THR A 291 -13.40 18.70 -6.01
C THR A 291 -14.24 19.52 -5.03
N GLU A 292 -14.84 20.62 -5.47
CA GLU A 292 -15.80 21.37 -4.66
C GLU A 292 -17.17 20.68 -4.66
N LEU A 293 -17.56 20.09 -3.53
CA LEU A 293 -18.89 19.50 -3.32
C LEU A 293 -19.49 19.99 -2.00
N PRO A 294 -20.83 20.05 -1.88
CA PRO A 294 -21.47 20.29 -0.59
C PRO A 294 -21.08 19.24 0.44
N LEU A 295 -20.90 19.66 1.69
CA LEU A 295 -20.76 18.75 2.82
C LEU A 295 -22.14 18.42 3.37
N ALA A 296 -22.44 17.12 3.53
CA ALA A 296 -23.68 16.68 4.14
C ALA A 296 -23.58 16.83 5.67
N CYS A 297 -24.53 17.56 6.25
CA CYS A 297 -24.61 17.85 7.67
C CYS A 297 -25.90 17.29 8.26
N LEU A 298 -25.83 16.79 9.49
CA LEU A 298 -26.90 16.13 10.21
C LEU A 298 -27.13 16.81 11.56
N HIS A 299 -28.40 16.95 11.94
CA HIS A 299 -28.86 17.38 13.25
C HIS A 299 -29.78 16.33 13.86
N GLU A 300 -29.31 15.66 14.91
CA GLU A 300 -30.02 14.57 15.57
C GLU A 300 -31.24 15.07 16.33
N GLU A 301 -32.42 14.53 16.01
CA GLU A 301 -33.69 14.92 16.65
C GLU A 301 -34.47 13.73 17.21
N PHE A 302 -33.95 12.51 17.03
CA PHE A 302 -34.56 11.24 17.48
C PHE A 302 -36.03 11.09 17.08
N ARG A 303 -36.39 11.55 15.88
CA ARG A 303 -37.75 11.47 15.36
C ARG A 303 -38.14 10.01 15.08
N SER A 304 -39.38 9.66 15.43
CA SER A 304 -39.96 8.37 15.03
C SER A 304 -40.01 8.25 13.52
N VAL A 305 -39.88 7.03 13.00
CA VAL A 305 -39.97 6.75 11.55
C VAL A 305 -41.34 7.19 11.03
N PRO A 306 -41.41 8.08 10.02
CA PRO A 306 -42.64 8.42 9.32
C PRO A 306 -43.36 7.19 8.76
N GLU A 307 -44.69 7.14 8.89
CA GLU A 307 -45.50 6.00 8.44
C GLU A 307 -45.34 5.70 6.93
N GLY A 308 -45.18 6.74 6.10
CA GLY A 308 -44.96 6.60 4.66
C GLY A 308 -43.68 5.83 4.32
N LEU A 309 -42.61 5.97 5.11
CA LEU A 309 -41.35 5.28 4.86
C LEU A 309 -41.42 3.79 5.22
N VAL A 310 -42.24 3.42 6.21
CA VAL A 310 -42.50 2.02 6.55
C VAL A 310 -43.22 1.32 5.41
N ALA A 311 -44.20 1.99 4.77
CA ALA A 311 -44.93 1.45 3.63
C ALA A 311 -44.03 1.20 2.41
N GLU A 312 -42.93 1.95 2.28
CA GLU A 312 -41.95 1.84 1.19
C GLU A 312 -40.75 0.93 1.53
N ASN A 313 -40.72 0.31 2.72
CA ASN A 313 -39.59 -0.47 3.25
C ASN A 313 -38.28 0.34 3.41
N LEU A 314 -38.36 1.65 3.63
CA LEU A 314 -37.20 2.54 3.80
C LEU A 314 -36.86 2.84 5.26
N GLN A 315 -37.57 2.22 6.22
CA GLN A 315 -37.38 2.47 7.65
C GLN A 315 -35.95 2.20 8.15
N GLY A 316 -35.18 1.34 7.47
CA GLY A 316 -33.80 1.06 7.84
C GLY A 316 -32.82 2.18 7.51
N ALA A 317 -33.11 3.03 6.51
CA ALA A 317 -32.24 4.18 6.20
C ALA A 317 -32.52 5.37 7.13
N TRP A 318 -33.65 5.36 7.85
CA TRP A 318 -34.09 6.48 8.66
C TRP A 318 -33.16 6.76 9.84
N THR A 319 -32.62 7.98 9.88
CA THR A 319 -31.72 8.47 10.94
C THR A 319 -32.46 9.06 12.14
N GLY A 320 -33.72 9.47 11.98
CA GLY A 320 -34.41 10.29 12.98
C GLY A 320 -33.94 11.74 13.04
N ALA A 321 -33.17 12.19 12.06
CA ALA A 321 -32.49 13.48 12.04
C ALA A 321 -32.94 14.38 10.87
N SER A 322 -32.56 15.64 10.95
CA SER A 322 -32.57 16.56 9.81
C SER A 322 -31.23 16.57 9.10
N ILE A 323 -31.25 16.66 7.78
CA ILE A 323 -30.07 16.71 6.90
C ILE A 323 -30.10 18.01 6.10
N ASN A 324 -28.96 18.68 6.02
CA ASN A 324 -28.77 19.88 5.22
C ASN A 324 -27.38 19.88 4.57
N PHE A 325 -27.16 20.75 3.58
CA PHE A 325 -25.96 20.75 2.74
C PHE A 325 -25.31 22.11 2.74
N THR A 326 -24.01 22.17 3.03
CA THR A 326 -23.25 23.43 3.01
C THR A 326 -23.16 23.99 1.59
N GLU A 327 -22.64 25.21 1.46
CA GLU A 327 -22.05 25.63 0.18
C GLU A 327 -20.91 24.66 -0.22
N PRO A 328 -20.65 24.45 -1.52
CA PRO A 328 -19.59 23.57 -1.96
C PRO A 328 -18.22 23.96 -1.39
N VAL A 329 -17.47 22.95 -0.93
CA VAL A 329 -16.12 23.10 -0.41
C VAL A 329 -15.23 22.00 -0.98
N ALA A 330 -13.99 22.33 -1.31
CA ALA A 330 -13.01 21.32 -1.68
C ALA A 330 -12.66 20.49 -0.44
N GLY A 331 -12.70 19.16 -0.56
CA GLY A 331 -12.45 18.24 0.55
C GLY A 331 -11.06 18.40 1.17
N ASP A 332 -10.06 18.80 0.37
CA ASP A 332 -8.70 19.08 0.83
C ASP A 332 -8.54 20.41 1.60
N LEU A 333 -9.60 21.23 1.69
CA LEU A 333 -9.66 22.41 2.57
C LEU A 333 -10.22 22.07 3.96
N ILE A 334 -10.66 20.83 4.19
CA ILE A 334 -11.09 20.33 5.49
C ILE A 334 -9.90 19.58 6.09
N ASP A 335 -9.19 20.19 7.04
CA ASP A 335 -7.95 19.62 7.58
C ASP A 335 -8.22 18.38 8.47
N THR A 336 -9.25 18.48 9.32
CA THR A 336 -9.63 17.44 10.28
C THR A 336 -11.13 17.15 10.26
N GLN A 337 -11.52 15.98 10.78
CA GLN A 337 -12.93 15.63 10.99
C GLN A 337 -13.63 16.70 11.87
N SER A 338 -12.96 17.18 12.93
CA SER A 338 -13.43 18.30 13.73
C SER A 338 -13.68 19.58 12.93
N ASP A 339 -12.85 19.90 11.93
CA ASP A 339 -13.06 21.08 11.07
C ASP A 339 -14.31 20.91 10.18
N GLY A 340 -14.56 19.70 9.69
CA GLY A 340 -15.79 19.40 8.95
C GLY A 340 -17.03 19.48 9.84
N HIS A 341 -16.95 19.03 11.10
CA HIS A 341 -18.00 19.28 12.10
C HIS A 341 -18.21 20.78 12.34
N ALA A 342 -17.13 21.54 12.52
CA ALA A 342 -17.19 22.98 12.73
C ALA A 342 -17.81 23.71 11.52
N LEU A 343 -17.56 23.24 10.29
CA LEU A 343 -18.19 23.76 9.10
C LEU A 343 -19.72 23.58 9.14
N CYS A 344 -20.20 22.38 9.48
CA CYS A 344 -21.63 22.13 9.68
C CYS A 344 -22.23 23.04 10.77
N GLN A 345 -21.51 23.23 11.88
CA GLN A 345 -21.96 24.10 12.97
C GLN A 345 -22.05 25.56 12.56
N ALA A 346 -21.08 26.04 11.79
CA ALA A 346 -21.05 27.41 11.28
C ALA A 346 -22.19 27.65 10.27
N SER A 347 -22.53 26.65 9.45
CA SER A 347 -23.61 26.76 8.47
C SER A 347 -24.99 26.70 9.09
N PHE A 348 -25.22 25.85 10.10
CA PHE A 348 -26.58 25.49 10.52
C PHE A 348 -26.86 25.59 12.03
N GLY A 349 -25.83 25.76 12.86
CA GLY A 349 -25.96 25.91 14.32
C GLY A 349 -25.17 24.85 15.09
N ALA A 350 -24.95 25.10 16.40
CA ALA A 350 -24.01 24.34 17.23
C ALA A 350 -24.25 22.82 17.31
N ASP A 351 -25.49 22.36 17.12
CA ASP A 351 -25.87 20.95 17.26
C ASP A 351 -25.73 20.15 15.94
N TRP A 352 -25.25 20.78 14.87
CA TRP A 352 -25.02 20.11 13.59
C TRP A 352 -23.63 19.47 13.51
N ARG A 353 -23.54 18.33 12.83
CA ARG A 353 -22.28 17.61 12.58
C ARG A 353 -22.26 17.06 11.15
N MET A 354 -21.10 16.64 10.66
CA MET A 354 -21.02 15.86 9.41
C MET A 354 -21.89 14.61 9.49
N VAL A 355 -22.51 14.28 8.36
CA VAL A 355 -23.10 12.97 8.13
C VAL A 355 -21.98 11.93 8.08
N ASN A 356 -22.16 10.84 8.83
CA ASN A 356 -21.35 9.64 8.74
C ASN A 356 -22.08 8.59 7.90
N ILE A 357 -21.34 7.82 7.10
CA ILE A 357 -21.90 6.75 6.25
C ILE A 357 -22.72 5.69 7.02
N HIS A 358 -22.56 5.60 8.34
CA HIS A 358 -23.27 4.69 9.24
C HIS A 358 -24.37 5.36 10.08
N ASP A 359 -24.79 6.58 9.77
CA ASP A 359 -25.88 7.25 10.51
C ASP A 359 -27.25 6.58 10.28
N GLY A 360 -27.40 5.79 9.20
CA GLY A 360 -28.55 4.92 8.95
C GLY A 360 -28.34 3.50 9.49
N LEU A 361 -29.43 2.74 9.63
CA LEU A 361 -29.36 1.32 10.01
C LEU A 361 -29.11 0.39 8.80
N MET A 362 -29.31 0.88 7.57
CA MET A 362 -28.91 0.20 6.34
C MET A 362 -27.48 0.57 5.97
N ILE A 363 -26.77 -0.41 5.43
CA ILE A 363 -25.40 -0.22 4.94
C ILE A 363 -25.46 0.74 3.75
N ASP A 364 -24.65 1.80 3.83
CA ASP A 364 -24.44 2.80 2.77
C ASP A 364 -25.69 3.54 2.27
N GLU A 365 -26.73 3.63 3.11
CA GLU A 365 -27.95 4.37 2.81
C GLU A 365 -28.49 5.12 4.04
N ILE A 366 -28.74 6.40 3.85
CA ILE A 366 -29.12 7.35 4.89
C ILE A 366 -30.33 8.15 4.43
N LEU A 367 -31.29 8.31 5.34
CA LEU A 367 -32.51 9.06 5.12
C LEU A 367 -32.77 10.01 6.28
N GLY A 368 -33.09 11.26 5.97
CA GLY A 368 -33.43 12.27 6.97
C GLY A 368 -34.44 13.29 6.45
N MET A 369 -34.97 14.11 7.35
CA MET A 369 -35.75 15.28 6.98
C MET A 369 -34.83 16.23 6.21
N GLY A 370 -35.22 16.68 5.03
CA GLY A 370 -34.38 17.58 4.25
C GLY A 370 -34.99 17.85 2.88
N ARG A 371 -34.61 18.99 2.30
CA ARG A 371 -35.08 19.40 0.99
C ARG A 371 -33.91 19.51 0.03
N LEU A 372 -34.06 18.93 -1.15
CA LEU A 372 -33.09 18.98 -2.22
C LEU A 372 -33.80 19.19 -3.56
N GLU A 373 -33.39 20.19 -4.33
CA GLU A 373 -34.04 20.52 -5.61
C GLU A 373 -33.66 19.53 -6.73
N SER A 374 -32.44 18.99 -6.69
CA SER A 374 -31.93 18.03 -7.67
C SER A 374 -30.83 17.18 -7.07
N SER A 375 -30.67 15.94 -7.57
CA SER A 375 -29.63 15.04 -7.09
C SER A 375 -28.22 15.65 -7.23
N THR A 376 -27.39 15.49 -6.21
CA THR A 376 -26.02 16.02 -6.19
C THR A 376 -25.10 15.11 -5.40
N PRO A 377 -23.85 14.88 -5.82
CA PRO A 377 -22.84 14.27 -4.97
C PRO A 377 -22.55 15.19 -3.77
N VAL A 378 -22.30 14.58 -2.61
CA VAL A 378 -21.98 15.29 -1.37
C VAL A 378 -20.87 14.57 -0.62
N TRP A 379 -20.03 15.34 0.07
CA TRP A 379 -19.05 14.80 1.00
C TRP A 379 -19.75 14.18 2.20
N VAL A 380 -19.26 13.02 2.62
CA VAL A 380 -19.69 12.30 3.83
C VAL A 380 -18.47 11.79 4.60
N ASP A 381 -18.61 11.64 5.91
CA ASP A 381 -17.60 11.03 6.75
C ASP A 381 -17.63 9.51 6.63
N SER A 382 -16.53 8.94 6.14
CA SER A 382 -16.34 7.48 6.00
C SER A 382 -15.89 6.84 7.31
N GLN A 383 -15.99 7.55 8.43
CA GLN A 383 -15.54 7.07 9.74
C GLN A 383 -14.05 6.69 9.75
N ASN A 384 -13.70 5.62 10.45
CA ASN A 384 -12.36 5.05 10.65
C ASN A 384 -11.63 4.59 9.37
N GLN A 385 -12.16 4.91 8.18
CA GLN A 385 -11.51 4.67 6.90
C GLN A 385 -10.56 5.83 6.57
N ARG A 386 -9.28 5.65 6.94
CA ARG A 386 -8.23 6.66 6.77
C ARG A 386 -8.12 7.20 5.35
N TYR A 387 -8.26 6.32 4.34
CA TYR A 387 -8.14 6.68 2.93
C TYR A 387 -9.49 6.98 2.26
N GLY A 388 -10.61 6.84 2.96
CA GLY A 388 -11.94 7.21 2.48
C GLY A 388 -12.31 8.67 2.76
N ASN A 389 -11.46 9.43 3.45
CA ASN A 389 -11.72 10.81 3.83
C ASN A 389 -10.65 11.73 3.25
N CYS A 390 -11.06 12.94 2.86
CA CYS A 390 -10.12 13.99 2.45
C CYS A 390 -9.46 14.70 3.63
N TRP A 391 -10.09 14.61 4.81
CA TRP A 391 -9.61 15.15 6.06
C TRP A 391 -8.93 14.06 6.90
N LYS A 392 -8.09 14.49 7.84
CA LYS A 392 -7.57 13.60 8.88
C LYS A 392 -8.69 13.26 9.85
N LEU A 393 -8.76 12.00 10.23
CA LEU A 393 -9.57 11.61 11.37
C LEU A 393 -9.03 12.28 12.61
N ASP A 394 -9.93 12.76 13.45
CA ASP A 394 -9.53 13.18 14.78
C ASP A 394 -8.88 11.96 15.44
N GLU A 395 -7.71 12.14 16.05
CA GLU A 395 -7.12 11.07 16.85
C GLU A 395 -8.20 10.67 17.85
N ALA A 396 -8.72 9.44 17.73
CA ALA A 396 -9.72 8.93 18.63
C ALA A 396 -9.18 9.21 20.03
N GLY A 397 -9.82 10.17 20.72
CA GLY A 397 -9.32 10.68 21.98
C GLY A 397 -8.96 9.49 22.83
N GLY A 398 -7.65 9.37 23.11
CA GLY A 398 -7.05 8.16 23.66
C GLY A 398 -7.95 7.54 24.72
N ALA A 399 -8.43 6.33 24.43
CA ALA A 399 -9.03 5.46 25.40
C ALA A 399 -8.57 4.04 25.06
N ARG A 400 -7.97 3.27 25.95
CA ARG A 400 -7.60 3.44 27.35
C ARG A 400 -6.69 2.27 27.70
#